data_AF-A0A7X7JJ09-F1
#
_entry.id   AF-A0A7X7JJ09-F1
#
_cell.length_a   1.000
_cell.length_b   1.000
_cell.length_c   1.000
_cell.angle_alpha   90.00
_cell.angle_beta   90.00
_cell.angle_gamma   90.00
#
_symmetry.space_group_name_H-M   'P 1'
#
loop_
_entity.id
_entity.type
_entity.pdbx_description
1 polymer ?
#
loop_
_entity_poly.entity_id
_entity_poly.type
_entity_poly.pdbx_seq_one_letter_code
_entity_poly.pdbx_strand_id
1 'polypeptide(L)' 'MAKLVSANVGLPRDVPWQGGLVRTAIFKTPVEGPVLVRRLNVDGDAQGDLNGHGGVNRAVMVYQTEAYDY' A
#
# COMPACT_ATOMS: atom_id res chain seq x y z
N MET A 1 -5.50 22.48 6.85
CA MET A 1 -4.25 21.96 6.25
C MET A 1 -4.38 20.45 6.12
N ALA A 2 -3.76 19.86 5.10
CA ALA A 2 -3.71 18.40 4.99
C ALA A 2 -2.91 17.80 6.16
N LYS A 3 -3.41 16.70 6.73
CA LYS A 3 -2.76 15.95 7.81
C LYS A 3 -2.69 14.49 7.40
N LEU A 4 -1.50 13.89 7.43
CA LEU A 4 -1.35 12.45 7.34
C LEU A 4 -1.82 11.82 8.65
N VAL A 5 -2.85 10.99 8.59
CA VAL A 5 -3.45 10.34 9.78
C VAL A 5 -2.93 8.93 10.03
N SER A 6 -2.46 8.23 8.97
CA SER A 6 -1.83 6.93 9.06
C SER A 6 -0.89 6.71 7.87
N ALA A 7 0.27 6.11 8.13
CA ALA A 7 1.11 5.50 7.10
C ALA A 7 0.94 3.97 7.23
N ASN A 8 0.54 3.31 6.15
CA ASN A 8 0.28 1.87 6.16
C ASN A 8 1.19 1.17 5.16
N VAL A 9 1.82 0.08 5.59
CA VAL A 9 2.74 -0.71 4.76
C VAL A 9 2.36 -2.20 4.79
N GLY A 10 2.80 -2.96 3.81
CA GLY A 10 2.57 -4.40 3.74
C GLY A 10 3.18 -5.03 2.49
N LEU A 11 3.68 -6.25 2.66
CA LEU A 11 4.28 -7.04 1.59
C LEU A 11 3.22 -7.87 0.83
N PRO A 12 3.43 -8.16 -0.46
CA PRO A 12 2.58 -9.07 -1.21
C PRO A 12 2.47 -10.44 -0.53
N ARG A 13 1.24 -10.94 -0.41
CA ARG A 13 0.93 -12.25 0.12
C ARG A 13 -0.14 -12.95 -0.70
N ASP A 14 -0.18 -14.26 -0.61
CA ASP A 14 -1.19 -15.07 -1.28
C ASP A 14 -2.44 -15.12 -0.41
N VAL A 15 -3.61 -14.86 -1.00
CA VAL A 15 -4.90 -14.87 -0.31
C VAL A 15 -5.91 -15.69 -1.09
N PRO A 16 -6.80 -16.45 -0.41
CA PRO A 16 -7.92 -17.11 -1.07
C PRO A 16 -8.89 -16.06 -1.65
N TRP A 17 -9.22 -16.18 -2.93
CA TRP A 17 -10.19 -15.32 -3.60
C TRP A 17 -10.88 -16.07 -4.74
N GLN A 18 -12.22 -16.07 -4.74
CA GLN A 18 -13.06 -16.71 -5.76
C GLN A 18 -12.65 -18.16 -6.12
N GLY A 19 -12.31 -18.97 -5.11
CA GLY A 19 -11.90 -20.37 -5.31
C GLY A 19 -10.46 -20.57 -5.79
N GLY A 20 -9.67 -19.51 -5.92
CA GLY A 20 -8.23 -19.57 -6.22
C GLY A 20 -7.37 -18.89 -5.16
N LEU A 21 -6.05 -18.93 -5.36
CA LEU A 21 -5.09 -18.12 -4.62
C LEU A 21 -4.64 -16.95 -5.50
N VAL A 22 -4.73 -15.74 -4.96
CA VAL A 22 -4.29 -14.50 -5.62
C VAL A 22 -3.16 -13.90 -4.79
N ARG A 23 -2.03 -13.58 -5.44
CA ARG A 23 -0.96 -12.82 -4.82
C ARG A 23 -1.27 -11.33 -4.89
N THR A 24 -1.35 -10.66 -3.75
CA THR A 24 -1.74 -9.25 -3.68
C THR A 24 -1.00 -8.50 -2.57
N ALA A 25 -0.76 -7.22 -2.79
CA ALA A 25 -0.19 -6.30 -1.79
C ALA A 25 -1.24 -5.39 -1.15
N ILE A 26 -2.53 -5.61 -1.37
CA ILE A 26 -3.58 -4.67 -0.95
C ILE A 26 -3.75 -4.58 0.59
N PHE A 27 -3.35 -5.63 1.31
CA PHE A 27 -3.45 -5.65 2.77
C PHE A 27 -2.26 -4.93 3.38
N LYS A 28 -2.53 -3.81 4.05
CA LYS A 28 -1.55 -2.96 4.73
C LYS A 28 -1.88 -2.84 6.22
N THR A 29 -0.90 -2.49 7.03
CA THR A 29 -1.04 -2.27 8.47
C THR A 29 -0.38 -0.95 8.84
N PRO A 30 -0.94 -0.15 9.77
CA PRO A 30 -0.33 1.09 10.21
C PRO A 30 1.05 0.84 10.82
N VAL A 31 1.97 1.78 10.60
CA VAL A 31 3.28 1.81 11.26
C VAL A 31 3.39 2.99 12.22
N GLU A 32 4.07 2.77 13.33
CA GLU A 32 4.34 3.82 14.31
C GLU A 32 5.65 4.55 14.00
N GLY A 33 5.67 5.85 14.29
CA GLY A 33 6.85 6.69 14.12
C GLY A 33 7.18 7.03 12.66
N PRO A 34 8.35 7.66 12.42
CA PRO A 34 8.80 8.01 11.08
C PRO A 34 9.09 6.77 10.23
N VAL A 35 8.66 6.80 8.97
CA VAL A 35 8.98 5.76 7.97
C VAL A 35 9.58 6.41 6.73
N LEU A 36 10.63 5.79 6.18
CA LEU A 36 11.35 6.36 5.05
C LEU A 36 10.68 5.99 3.72
N VAL A 37 10.42 6.99 2.89
CA VAL A 37 9.96 6.81 1.51
C VAL A 37 11.19 6.68 0.61
N ARG A 38 11.30 5.57 -0.11
CA ARG A 38 12.35 5.31 -1.10
C ARG A 38 11.84 5.61 -2.51
N ARG A 39 12.74 5.46 -3.49
CA ARG A 39 12.42 5.62 -4.92
C ARG A 39 11.26 4.75 -5.40
N LEU A 40 11.14 3.53 -4.86
CA LEU A 40 10.13 2.56 -5.31
C LEU A 40 9.03 2.32 -4.28
N ASN A 41 9.33 2.30 -2.98
CA ASN A 41 8.38 1.94 -1.92
C ASN A 41 8.66 2.72 -0.64
N VAL A 42 7.73 2.64 0.31
CA VAL A 42 7.97 2.98 1.71
C VAL A 42 8.68 1.79 2.39
N ASP A 43 9.59 2.04 3.34
CA ASP A 43 10.23 0.95 4.09
C ASP A 43 9.16 0.08 4.80
N GLY A 44 9.24 -1.24 4.61
CA GLY A 44 8.22 -2.20 5.05
C GLY A 44 7.09 -2.47 4.03
N ASP A 45 7.07 -1.76 2.91
CA ASP A 45 6.08 -1.90 1.84
C ASP A 45 6.63 -2.57 0.58
N ALA A 46 5.76 -3.24 -0.17
CA ALA A 46 6.06 -3.65 -1.54
C ALA A 46 4.81 -3.65 -2.43
N GLN A 47 5.04 -3.52 -3.72
CA GLN A 47 4.02 -3.54 -4.76
C GLN A 47 3.80 -4.96 -5.29
N GLY A 48 2.55 -5.32 -5.59
CA GLY A 48 2.19 -6.66 -6.07
C GLY A 48 2.49 -6.91 -7.55
N ASP A 49 2.56 -5.86 -8.36
CA ASP A 49 2.84 -5.92 -9.79
C ASP A 49 3.56 -4.63 -10.23
N LEU A 50 4.84 -4.76 -10.59
CA LEU A 50 5.67 -3.63 -11.03
C LEU A 50 5.49 -3.28 -12.52
N ASN A 51 4.90 -4.16 -13.32
CA ASN A 51 4.79 -3.98 -14.76
C ASN A 51 3.49 -3.26 -15.16
N GLY A 52 2.37 -3.55 -14.50
CA GLY A 52 1.07 -2.95 -14.80
C GLY A 52 0.58 -1.96 -13.74
N HIS A 53 0.67 -2.35 -12.47
CA HIS A 53 0.02 -1.61 -11.38
C HIS A 53 0.98 -0.80 -10.49
N GLY A 54 2.27 -0.87 -10.77
CA GLY A 54 3.32 -0.35 -9.90
C GLY A 54 4.33 0.57 -10.60
N GLY A 55 5.55 0.54 -10.08
CA GLY A 55 6.67 1.34 -10.54
C GLY A 55 6.90 2.61 -9.71
N VAL A 56 7.97 3.33 -10.05
CA VAL A 56 8.44 4.52 -9.32
C VAL A 56 7.40 5.66 -9.32
N ASN A 57 6.57 5.75 -10.35
CA ASN A 57 5.50 6.75 -10.46
C ASN A 57 4.26 6.39 -9.62
N ARG A 58 4.26 5.22 -8.98
CA ARG A 58 3.18 4.70 -8.12
C ARG A 58 3.73 4.21 -6.78
N ALA A 59 4.85 4.78 -6.35
CA ALA A 59 5.58 4.38 -5.15
C ALA A 59 4.79 4.60 -3.85
N VAL A 60 3.85 5.55 -3.85
CA VAL A 60 2.96 5.85 -2.71
C VAL A 60 1.55 6.05 -3.23
N MET A 61 0.58 5.36 -2.61
CA MET A 61 -0.84 5.60 -2.80
C MET A 61 -1.35 6.48 -1.65
N VAL A 62 -2.12 7.51 -1.98
CA VAL A 62 -2.76 8.40 -1.00
C VAL A 62 -4.26 8.24 -1.11
N TYR A 63 -4.93 8.14 0.05
CA TYR A 63 -6.38 8.02 0.14
C TYR A 63 -6.90 8.99 1.20
N GLN A 64 -8.04 9.62 0.92
CA GLN A 64 -8.67 10.58 1.82
C GLN A 64 -9.60 9.86 2.79
N THR A 65 -9.58 10.23 4.06
CA THR A 65 -10.43 9.61 5.07
C THR A 65 -11.91 9.88 4.83
N GLU A 66 -12.24 11.05 4.31
CA GLU A 66 -13.60 11.48 3.96
C GLU A 66 -14.21 10.60 2.86
N ALA A 67 -13.38 9.92 2.05
CA ALA A 67 -13.87 8.98 1.05
C ALA A 67 -14.40 7.67 1.64
N TYR A 68 -14.28 7.44 2.96
CA TYR A 68 -14.96 6.34 3.64
C TYR A 68 -16.41 6.68 4.02
N ASP A 69 -16.81 7.96 3.95
CA ASP A 69 -18.17 8.41 4.28
C ASP A 69 -19.18 8.16 3.14
N TYR A 70 -18.71 7.63 2.00
CA TYR A 70 -19.49 7.37 0.78
C TYR A 70 -19.24 5.95 0.27
#